data_AF-E3E991-F1
#
_entry.id   AF-E3E991-F1
#
_cell.length_a   1.000
_cell.length_b   1.000
_cell.length_c   1.000
_cell.angle_alpha   90.00
_cell.angle_beta   90.00
_cell.angle_gamma   90.00
#
_symmetry.space_group_name_H-M   'P 1'
#
loop_
_entity.id
_entity.type
_entity.pdbx_description
1 polymer ?
#
loop_
_entity_poly.entity_id
_entity_poly.type
_entity_poly.pdbx_seq_one_letter_code
_entity_poly.pdbx_strand_id
1 'polypeptide(L)'
;MAILKDKNEEGTWVEFTFKYHIPGEREGCQLNFKYFKINRKVYDLDFGWTNITLKNYIEATSQFPVESLNGFYSSFEKDLYELSWEELDSGTLYQLNFYGSQQDFCLFATKEAIRQFGADLQTDWDLAPLH
;
A
#
# COMPACT_ATOMS: atom_id res chain seq x y z
N MET A 1 -1.76 11.59 -4.32
CA MET A 1 -1.18 10.34 -4.84
C MET A 1 -0.19 9.84 -3.81
N ALA A 2 -0.42 8.66 -3.24
CA ALA A 2 0.42 8.07 -2.23
C ALA A 2 1.57 7.29 -2.89
N ILE A 3 2.80 7.59 -2.49
CA ILE A 3 4.02 6.97 -3.04
C ILE A 3 4.85 6.40 -1.90
N LEU A 4 5.30 5.16 -2.05
CA LEU A 4 6.32 4.58 -1.17
C LEU A 4 7.56 4.21 -1.97
N LYS A 5 8.68 4.87 -1.66
CA LYS A 5 9.95 4.70 -2.35
C LYS A 5 10.83 3.68 -1.66
N ASP A 6 11.57 2.91 -2.46
CA ASP A 6 12.63 2.06 -1.97
C ASP A 6 13.78 2.91 -1.42
N LYS A 7 14.31 2.50 -0.26
CA LYS A 7 15.40 3.16 0.43
C LYS A 7 16.78 2.75 -0.11
N ASN A 8 16.88 1.54 -0.65
CA ASN A 8 18.12 0.89 -1.09
C ASN A 8 18.31 0.97 -2.61
N GLU A 9 17.24 0.99 -3.40
CA GLU A 9 17.29 1.05 -4.87
C GLU A 9 16.68 2.35 -5.40
N GLU A 10 17.53 3.31 -5.77
CA GLU A 10 17.08 4.57 -6.36
C GLU A 10 16.27 4.34 -7.65
N GLY A 11 15.14 5.01 -7.75
CA GLY A 11 14.23 4.83 -8.87
C GLY A 11 13.32 3.61 -8.76
N THR A 12 13.20 2.99 -7.58
CA THR A 12 12.23 1.93 -7.32
C THR A 12 11.18 2.39 -6.31
N TRP A 13 9.89 2.20 -6.62
CA TRP A 13 8.78 2.66 -5.78
C TRP A 13 7.45 2.00 -6.16
N VAL A 14 6.45 2.12 -5.27
CA VAL A 14 5.04 1.87 -5.58
C VAL A 14 4.22 3.15 -5.52
N GLU A 15 3.16 3.21 -6.30
CA GLU A 15 2.19 4.31 -6.32
C GLU A 15 0.77 3.76 -6.18
N PHE A 16 -0.04 4.42 -5.38
CA PHE A 16 -1.48 4.21 -5.31
C PHE A 16 -2.21 5.49 -5.74
N THR A 17 -3.17 5.35 -6.65
CA THR A 17 -4.01 6.45 -7.11
C THR A 17 -5.47 6.05 -7.05
N PHE A 18 -6.29 6.82 -6.35
CA PHE A 18 -7.74 6.65 -6.35
C PHE A 18 -8.34 7.19 -7.63
N LYS A 19 -9.20 6.40 -8.28
CA LYS A 19 -10.02 6.83 -9.41
C LYS A 19 -11.35 7.41 -8.95
N TYR A 20 -12.00 6.71 -8.03
CA TYR A 20 -13.23 7.13 -7.37
C TYR A 20 -13.47 6.28 -6.11
N HIS A 21 -14.41 6.72 -5.29
CA HIS A 21 -14.94 5.95 -4.17
C HIS A 21 -16.47 6.04 -4.12
N ILE A 22 -17.09 4.99 -3.58
CA ILE A 22 -18.53 4.90 -3.36
C ILE A 22 -18.76 4.96 -1.84
N PRO A 23 -19.54 5.93 -1.32
CA PRO A 23 -19.81 6.04 0.11
C PRO A 23 -20.57 4.82 0.66
N GLY A 24 -20.17 4.38 1.85
CA GLY A 24 -20.81 3.28 2.55
C GLY A 24 -19.77 2.24 2.97
N GLU A 25 -19.88 1.71 4.19
CA GLU A 25 -18.83 0.85 4.74
C GLU A 25 -18.61 -0.44 3.91
N ARG A 26 -19.68 -1.00 3.34
CA ARG A 26 -19.65 -2.22 2.52
C ARG A 26 -19.47 -1.97 1.02
N GLU A 27 -19.42 -0.70 0.63
CA GLU A 27 -19.08 -0.30 -0.73
C GLU A 27 -17.55 -0.33 -0.90
N GLY A 28 -17.03 0.29 -1.95
CA GLY A 28 -15.61 0.27 -2.22
C GLY A 28 -15.10 1.49 -2.98
N CYS A 29 -13.85 1.35 -3.39
CA CYS A 29 -13.13 2.31 -4.21
C CYS A 29 -12.50 1.61 -5.40
N GLN A 30 -12.18 2.38 -6.42
CA GLN A 30 -11.36 1.93 -7.54
C GLN A 30 -9.99 2.59 -7.43
N LEU A 31 -8.96 1.76 -7.45
CA LEU A 31 -7.56 2.12 -7.32
C LEU A 31 -6.81 1.78 -8.60
N ASN A 32 -5.73 2.52 -8.83
CA ASN A 32 -4.64 2.15 -9.71
C ASN A 32 -3.38 1.98 -8.87
N PHE A 33 -2.76 0.80 -8.96
CA PHE A 33 -1.47 0.49 -8.36
C PHE A 33 -0.41 0.39 -9.44
N LYS A 34 0.74 1.01 -9.21
CA LYS A 34 1.91 0.88 -10.08
C LYS A 34 3.13 0.51 -9.28
N TYR A 35 3.96 -0.33 -9.89
CA TYR A 35 5.30 -0.61 -9.40
C TYR A 35 6.33 -0.18 -10.44
N PHE A 36 7.32 0.58 -9.98
CA PHE A 36 8.44 1.04 -10.77
C PHE A 36 9.72 0.42 -10.22
N LYS A 37 10.60 -0.01 -11.14
CA LYS A 37 11.93 -0.51 -10.83
C LYS A 37 12.97 0.21 -11.67
N ILE A 38 13.95 0.86 -11.04
CA ILE A 38 15.02 1.63 -11.69
C ILE A 38 14.46 2.57 -12.78
N ASN A 39 13.49 3.41 -12.37
CA ASN A 39 12.78 4.39 -13.20
C ASN A 39 11.97 3.81 -14.38
N ARG A 40 11.69 2.50 -14.38
CA ARG A 40 10.85 1.85 -15.39
C ARG A 40 9.58 1.33 -14.74
N LYS A 41 8.43 1.62 -15.35
CA LYS A 41 7.15 1.01 -14.93
C LYS A 41 7.18 -0.47 -15.27
N VAL A 42 7.12 -1.32 -14.25
CA VAL A 42 7.14 -2.79 -14.39
C VAL A 42 5.73 -3.35 -14.30
N TYR A 43 4.86 -2.70 -13.52
CA TYR A 43 3.51 -3.17 -13.28
C TYR A 43 2.52 -2.00 -13.17
N ASP A 44 1.30 -2.21 -13.65
CA ASP A 44 0.21 -1.23 -13.68
C ASP A 44 -1.11 -2.00 -13.61
N LEU A 45 -1.84 -1.82 -12.52
CA LEU A 45 -3.02 -2.61 -12.19
C LEU A 45 -4.15 -1.71 -11.71
N ASP A 46 -5.31 -1.85 -12.34
CA ASP A 46 -6.56 -1.30 -11.84
C ASP A 46 -7.33 -2.38 -11.08
N PHE A 47 -7.71 -2.09 -9.84
CA PHE A 47 -8.44 -3.02 -8.98
C PHE A 47 -9.37 -2.26 -8.02
N GLY A 48 -10.32 -3.00 -7.45
CA GLY A 48 -11.23 -2.47 -6.44
C GLY A 48 -10.87 -3.01 -5.07
N TRP A 49 -11.07 -2.18 -4.04
CA TRP A 49 -11.06 -2.61 -2.65
C TRP A 49 -12.36 -2.17 -1.98
N THR A 50 -12.89 -3.01 -1.09
CA THR A 50 -13.94 -2.54 -0.19
C THR A 50 -13.42 -1.42 0.71
N ASN A 51 -14.31 -0.54 1.16
CA ASN A 51 -13.94 0.53 2.09
C ASN A 51 -13.44 -0.02 3.42
N ILE A 52 -13.88 -1.21 3.86
CA ILE A 52 -13.32 -1.91 5.02
C ILE A 52 -11.88 -2.34 4.76
N THR A 53 -11.62 -3.00 3.62
CA THR A 53 -10.25 -3.41 3.25
C THR A 53 -9.31 -2.21 3.28
N LEU A 54 -9.71 -1.12 2.61
CA LEU A 54 -8.89 0.07 2.51
C LEU A 54 -8.61 0.71 3.88
N LYS A 55 -9.62 0.85 4.74
CA LYS A 55 -9.44 1.36 6.11
C LYS A 55 -8.42 0.54 6.88
N ASN A 56 -8.53 -0.78 6.83
CA ASN A 56 -7.61 -1.66 7.55
C ASN A 56 -6.18 -1.57 6.98
N TYR A 57 -6.04 -1.40 5.67
CA TYR A 57 -4.73 -1.22 5.02
C TYR A 57 -4.10 0.13 5.40
N ILE A 58 -4.89 1.20 5.42
CA ILE A 58 -4.46 2.53 5.90
C ILE A 58 -4.06 2.45 7.37
N GLU A 59 -4.83 1.76 8.21
CA GLU A 59 -4.49 1.57 9.62
C GLU A 59 -3.15 0.84 9.79
N ALA A 60 -2.99 -0.29 9.08
CA ALA A 60 -1.75 -1.09 9.10
C ALA A 60 -0.52 -0.27 8.69
N THR A 61 -0.65 0.63 7.72
CA THR A 61 0.46 1.45 7.20
C THR A 61 0.68 2.73 8.02
N SER A 62 -0.36 3.44 8.42
CA SER A 62 -0.26 4.70 9.18
C SER A 62 0.20 4.50 10.63
N GLN A 63 -0.14 3.38 11.25
CA GLN A 63 0.28 3.05 12.62
C GLN A 63 1.57 2.22 12.68
N PHE A 64 2.13 1.84 11.53
CA PHE A 64 3.23 0.88 11.35
C PHE A 64 4.44 1.06 12.29
N PRO A 65 5.08 -0.01 12.79
CA PRO A 65 4.61 -1.39 12.72
C PRO A 65 3.45 -1.60 13.70
N VAL A 66 2.51 -2.46 13.32
CA VAL A 66 1.38 -2.84 14.19
C VAL A 66 1.69 -4.20 14.80
N GLU A 67 1.98 -4.23 16.11
CA GLU A 67 2.42 -5.45 16.81
C GLU A 67 1.39 -6.59 16.74
N SER A 68 0.10 -6.27 16.81
CA SER A 68 -0.98 -7.27 16.74
C SER A 68 -1.09 -8.00 15.39
N LEU A 69 -0.49 -7.45 14.33
CA LEU A 69 -0.48 -8.02 12.99
C LEU A 69 0.69 -9.00 12.75
N ASN A 70 1.59 -9.19 13.73
CA ASN A 70 2.67 -10.19 13.68
C ASN A 70 3.45 -10.23 12.35
N GLY A 71 3.71 -9.06 11.75
CA GLY A 71 4.51 -8.97 10.52
C GLY A 71 3.73 -9.07 9.21
N PHE A 72 2.40 -9.13 9.21
CA PHE A 72 1.64 -9.11 7.95
C PHE A 72 0.20 -8.60 8.09
N TYR A 73 -0.28 -7.95 7.03
CA TYR A 73 -1.68 -7.62 6.79
C TYR A 73 -2.18 -8.45 5.62
N SER A 74 -3.37 -9.05 5.72
CA SER A 74 -4.02 -9.75 4.61
C SER A 74 -5.51 -9.37 4.48
N SER A 75 -6.04 -9.53 3.27
CA SER A 75 -7.45 -9.31 2.93
C SER A 75 -7.96 -10.42 2.01
N PHE A 76 -9.28 -10.49 1.82
CA PHE A 76 -9.92 -11.42 0.88
C PHE A 76 -10.00 -10.89 -0.56
N GLU A 77 -9.36 -9.75 -0.83
CA GLU A 77 -9.35 -9.15 -2.15
C GLU A 77 -8.54 -10.00 -3.11
N LYS A 78 -8.83 -9.88 -4.40
CA LYS A 78 -8.17 -10.73 -5.40
C LYS A 78 -6.78 -10.23 -5.77
N ASP A 79 -6.64 -8.94 -6.07
CA ASP A 79 -5.54 -8.48 -6.91
C ASP A 79 -4.30 -8.01 -6.13
N LEU A 80 -4.49 -7.39 -4.97
CA LEU A 80 -3.43 -7.05 -4.02
C LEU A 80 -3.96 -7.39 -2.62
N TYR A 81 -3.54 -8.54 -2.10
CA TYR A 81 -4.24 -9.19 -0.99
C TYR A 81 -3.43 -9.27 0.29
N GLU A 82 -2.10 -9.16 0.23
CA GLU A 82 -1.26 -9.23 1.42
C GLU A 82 -0.08 -8.25 1.34
N LEU A 83 0.26 -7.68 2.50
CA LEU A 83 1.48 -6.92 2.75
C LEU A 83 2.17 -7.56 3.96
N SER A 84 3.34 -8.16 3.77
CA SER A 84 4.18 -8.64 4.87
C SER A 84 5.38 -7.74 5.07
N TRP A 85 5.92 -7.74 6.30
CA TRP A 85 7.11 -6.97 6.63
C TRP A 85 8.03 -7.69 7.61
N GLU A 86 9.33 -7.48 7.40
CA GLU A 86 10.40 -7.93 8.28
C GLU A 86 11.27 -6.75 8.68
N GLU A 87 11.61 -6.66 9.97
CA GLU A 87 12.53 -5.66 10.49
C GLU A 87 13.98 -6.07 10.21
N LEU A 88 14.77 -5.18 9.61
CA LEU A 88 16.16 -5.48 9.22
C LEU A 88 17.22 -4.76 10.05
N ASP A 89 16.91 -3.56 10.56
CA ASP A 89 17.88 -2.73 11.29
C ASP A 89 17.25 -2.03 12.49
N SER A 90 17.13 -2.75 13.60
CA SER A 90 16.77 -2.23 14.93
C SER A 90 15.57 -1.27 14.92
N GLY A 91 14.57 -1.57 14.11
CA GLY A 91 13.30 -0.86 13.99
C GLY A 91 13.30 0.32 13.03
N THR A 92 14.41 0.59 12.33
CA THR A 92 14.55 1.74 11.41
C THR A 92 14.25 1.40 9.96
N LEU A 93 14.63 0.20 9.50
CA LEU A 93 14.44 -0.27 8.13
C LEU A 93 13.64 -1.57 8.11
N TYR A 94 12.70 -1.65 7.17
CA TYR A 94 11.85 -2.80 6.96
C TYR A 94 11.93 -3.25 5.50
N GLN A 95 11.94 -4.56 5.30
CA GLN A 95 11.60 -5.16 4.02
C GLN A 95 10.09 -5.34 3.97
N LEU A 96 9.46 -4.84 2.91
CA LEU A 96 8.04 -4.96 2.65
C LEU A 96 7.83 -5.85 1.43
N ASN A 97 7.00 -6.88 1.57
CA ASN A 97 6.60 -7.74 0.46
C ASN A 97 5.10 -7.54 0.20
N PHE A 98 4.79 -7.10 -1.01
CA PHE A 98 3.43 -6.91 -1.51
C PHE A 98 3.07 -8.12 -2.35
N TYR A 99 2.01 -8.83 -1.99
CA TYR A 99 1.54 -10.01 -2.71
C TYR A 99 0.27 -9.68 -3.49
N GLY A 100 0.33 -9.95 -4.79
CA GLY A 100 -0.76 -9.73 -5.72
C GLY A 100 -1.09 -10.95 -6.56
N SER A 101 -2.24 -10.94 -7.23
CA SER A 101 -2.71 -12.09 -8.02
C SER A 101 -1.79 -12.47 -9.18
N GLN A 102 -1.02 -11.51 -9.70
CA GLN A 102 -0.16 -11.71 -10.87
C GLN A 102 1.33 -11.64 -10.55
N GLN A 103 1.72 -10.85 -9.55
CA GLN A 103 3.12 -10.57 -9.26
C GLN A 103 3.29 -10.10 -7.82
N ASP A 104 4.42 -10.49 -7.23
CA ASP A 104 4.89 -10.02 -5.93
C ASP A 104 5.92 -8.91 -6.10
N PHE A 105 5.93 -7.96 -5.16
CA PHE A 105 6.83 -6.81 -5.17
C PHE A 105 7.53 -6.69 -3.83
N CYS A 106 8.79 -6.27 -3.85
CA CYS A 106 9.57 -6.03 -2.64
C CYS A 106 10.07 -4.59 -2.64
N LEU A 107 9.95 -3.93 -1.49
CA LEU A 107 10.55 -2.62 -1.22
C LEU A 107 11.23 -2.62 0.14
N PHE A 108 12.30 -1.85 0.26
CA PHE A 108 12.89 -1.49 1.55
C PHE A 108 12.44 -0.08 1.94
N ALA A 109 11.86 0.10 3.11
CA ALA A 109 11.36 1.41 3.54
C ALA A 109 11.60 1.64 5.03
N THR A 110 11.77 2.91 5.42
CA THR A 110 11.84 3.28 6.83
C THR A 110 10.45 3.31 7.45
N LYS A 111 10.38 3.13 8.77
CA LYS A 111 9.13 3.25 9.53
C LYS A 111 8.37 4.53 9.21
N GLU A 112 9.07 5.65 9.16
CA GLU A 112 8.49 6.97 8.91
C GLU A 112 7.94 7.09 7.49
N ALA A 113 8.62 6.52 6.49
CA ALA A 113 8.14 6.51 5.11
C ALA A 113 6.85 5.69 4.96
N ILE A 114 6.75 4.56 5.66
CA ILE A 114 5.56 3.70 5.64
C ILE A 114 4.36 4.40 6.30
N ARG A 115 4.60 5.05 7.44
CA ARG A 115 3.57 5.84 8.14
C ARG A 115 3.07 7.01 7.29
N GLN A 116 4.00 7.74 6.67
CA GLN A 116 3.65 8.84 5.79
C GLN A 116 2.84 8.34 4.59
N PHE A 117 3.23 7.22 3.99
CA PHE A 117 2.47 6.59 2.91
C PHE A 117 1.03 6.24 3.33
N GLY A 118 0.84 5.70 4.53
CA GLY A 118 -0.51 5.44 5.06
C GLY A 118 -1.34 6.72 5.26
N ALA A 119 -0.72 7.79 5.74
CA ALA A 119 -1.39 9.09 5.89
C ALA A 119 -1.75 9.73 4.54
N ASP A 120 -0.87 9.58 3.54
CA ASP A 120 -1.10 10.05 2.18
C ASP A 120 -2.25 9.27 1.51
N LEU A 121 -2.32 7.95 1.74
CA LEU A 121 -3.45 7.12 1.28
C LEU A 121 -4.79 7.60 1.86
N GLN A 122 -4.83 7.89 3.17
CA GLN A 122 -6.03 8.43 3.81
C GLN A 122 -6.45 9.76 3.18
N THR A 123 -5.49 10.68 3.03
CA THR A 123 -5.75 12.00 2.44
C THR A 123 -6.25 11.88 1.00
N ASP A 124 -5.64 11.02 0.19
CA ASP A 124 -6.06 10.80 -1.18
C ASP A 124 -7.44 10.16 -1.28
N TRP A 125 -7.76 9.24 -0.37
CA TRP A 125 -9.07 8.61 -0.33
C TRP A 125 -10.17 9.63 -0.01
N ASP A 126 -9.95 10.49 0.99
CA ASP A 126 -10.89 11.54 1.38
C ASP A 126 -11.13 12.57 0.26
N LEU A 127 -10.14 12.77 -0.61
CA LEU A 127 -10.20 13.67 -1.76
C LEU A 127 -10.63 12.97 -3.07
N ALA A 128 -10.82 11.66 -3.05
CA ALA A 128 -11.17 10.90 -4.24
C ALA A 128 -12.55 11.32 -4.77
N PRO A 129 -12.76 11.34 -6.10
CA PRO A 129 -14.07 11.61 -6.67
C PRO A 129 -15.14 10.65 -6.13
N LEU A 130 -16.34 11.18 -5.88
CA LEU A 130 -17.52 10.38 -5.60
C LEU A 130 -18.07 9.80 -6.92
N HIS A 131 -18.46 8.53 -6.89
CA HIS A 131 -19.18 7.89 -7.99
C HIS A 131 -20.66 7.68 -7.64
#